data_AF-A0A2U3KBL2-F1
#
_entry.id   AF-A0A2U3KBL2-F1
#
_cell.length_a   1.000
_cell.length_b   1.000
_cell.length_c   1.000
_cell.angle_alpha   90.00
_cell.angle_beta   90.00
_cell.angle_gamma   90.00
#
_symmetry.space_group_name_H-M   'P 1'
#
loop_
_entity.id
_entity.type
_entity.pdbx_description
1 polymer ?
#
loop_
_entity_poly.entity_id
_entity_poly.type
_entity_poly.pdbx_seq_one_letter_code
_entity_poly.pdbx_strand_id
1 'polypeptide(L)' 'MGKFESAEKLGLRDKETNKLLAVYPYKAEGTDAEINKTIRDWYYQQNCAAEDQLLTAYVDSLTELEIKSRKKFKGGGDL' A
#
# COMPACT_ATOMS: atom_id res chain seq x y z
N MET A 1 13.18 15.37 -4.00
CA MET A 1 13.23 14.27 -3.03
C MET A 1 11.80 13.90 -2.72
N GLY A 2 11.30 12.89 -3.42
CA GLY A 2 9.96 12.36 -3.22
C GLY A 2 9.89 11.51 -1.95
N LYS A 3 8.77 11.61 -1.24
CA LYS A 3 8.46 10.84 -0.03
C LYS A 3 8.43 9.33 -0.29
N PHE A 4 8.24 8.92 -1.54
CA PHE A 4 8.10 7.53 -1.94
C PHE A 4 9.35 6.94 -2.63
N GLU A 5 10.38 7.75 -2.93
CA GLU A 5 11.63 7.25 -3.55
C GLU A 5 12.38 6.24 -2.66
N SER A 6 12.24 6.36 -1.34
CA SER A 6 12.85 5.44 -0.37
C SER A 6 11.88 4.38 0.16
N ALA A 7 10.65 4.35 -0.34
CA ALA A 7 9.66 3.38 0.10
C ALA A 7 9.88 2.04 -0.62
N GLU A 8 10.31 1.01 0.11
CA GLU A 8 10.44 -0.34 -0.44
C GLU A 8 9.10 -0.92 -0.89
N LYS A 9 8.01 -0.57 -0.18
CA LYS A 9 6.65 -0.97 -0.52
C LYS A 9 5.68 0.17 -0.39
N LEU A 10 4.74 0.19 -1.32
CA LEU A 10 3.67 1.18 -1.39
C LEU A 10 2.34 0.46 -1.43
N GLY A 11 1.31 1.08 -0.89
CA GLY A 11 -0.02 0.52 -0.87
C GLY A 11 -1.09 1.59 -0.85
N LEU A 12 -2.32 1.17 -1.11
CA LEU A 12 -3.50 2.00 -0.94
C LEU A 12 -4.09 1.75 0.44
N ARG A 13 -4.22 2.82 1.22
CA ARG A 13 -4.95 2.84 2.48
C ARG A 13 -6.24 3.59 2.31
N ASP A 14 -7.28 3.11 2.96
CA ASP A 14 -8.53 3.82 3.08
C ASP A 14 -8.42 4.90 4.17
N LYS A 15 -8.77 6.14 3.85
CA LYS A 15 -8.67 7.26 4.79
C LYS A 15 -9.71 7.18 5.91
N GLU A 16 -10.88 6.58 5.65
CA GLU A 16 -11.96 6.49 6.62
C GLU A 16 -11.70 5.42 7.67
N THR A 17 -11.29 4.24 7.23
CA THR A 17 -11.09 3.06 8.07
C THR A 17 -9.64 2.84 8.49
N ASN A 18 -8.68 3.59 7.91
CA ASN A 18 -7.23 3.39 8.07
C ASN A 18 -6.75 1.97 7.69
N LYS A 19 -7.58 1.21 6.94
CA LYS A 19 -7.25 -0.15 6.53
C LYS A 19 -6.46 -0.15 5.25
N LEU A 20 -5.51 -1.08 5.17
CA LEU A 20 -4.76 -1.36 3.95
C LEU A 20 -5.68 -2.08 2.95
N LEU A 21 -6.04 -1.39 1.88
CA LEU A 21 -6.90 -1.90 0.82
C LEU A 21 -6.12 -2.82 -0.11
N ALA A 22 -4.96 -2.35 -0.57
CA ALA A 22 -4.10 -3.10 -1.47
C ALA A 22 -2.63 -2.74 -1.30
N VAL A 23 -1.76 -3.70 -1.57
CA VAL A 23 -0.30 -3.52 -1.60
C VAL A 23 0.14 -3.60 -3.04
N TYR A 24 0.83 -2.57 -3.51
CA TYR A 24 1.42 -2.57 -4.83
C TYR A 24 2.59 -3.55 -4.86
N PRO A 25 2.54 -4.61 -5.68
CA PRO A 25 3.55 -5.67 -5.66
C PRO A 25 4.81 -5.31 -6.45
N TYR A 26 4.76 -4.25 -7.27
CA TYR A 26 5.87 -3.78 -8.07
C TYR A 26 6.59 -2.60 -7.41
N LYS A 27 7.79 -2.28 -7.90
CA LYS A 27 8.53 -1.10 -7.46
C LYS A 27 7.94 0.11 -8.21
N ALA A 28 7.41 1.08 -7.47
CA ALA A 28 6.97 2.32 -8.08
C ALA A 28 8.19 3.24 -8.25
N GLU A 29 8.41 3.72 -9.47
CA GLU A 29 9.54 4.57 -9.82
C GLU A 29 9.01 5.86 -10.46
N GLY A 30 9.65 6.99 -10.18
CA GLY A 30 9.23 8.31 -10.65
C GLY A 30 8.91 9.28 -9.51
N THR A 31 8.21 10.36 -9.83
CA THR A 31 7.80 11.36 -8.83
C THR A 31 6.61 10.88 -8.01
N ASP A 32 6.38 11.51 -6.85
CA ASP A 32 5.26 11.16 -5.97
C ASP A 32 3.91 11.18 -6.69
N ALA A 33 3.72 12.10 -7.63
CA ALA A 33 2.52 12.22 -8.44
C ALA A 33 2.36 11.02 -9.40
N GLU A 34 3.44 10.58 -10.03
CA GLU A 34 3.43 9.42 -10.94
C GLU A 34 3.22 8.12 -10.19
N ILE A 35 3.88 7.95 -9.05
CA ILE A 35 3.70 6.81 -8.16
C ILE A 35 2.24 6.73 -7.71
N ASN A 36 1.68 7.85 -7.27
CA ASN A 36 0.28 7.91 -6.83
C ASN A 36 -0.68 7.54 -7.97
N LYS A 37 -0.47 8.06 -9.18
CA LYS A 37 -1.29 7.72 -10.34
C LYS A 37 -1.17 6.24 -10.72
N THR A 38 0.05 5.71 -10.77
CA THR A 38 0.35 4.33 -11.15
C THR A 38 -0.33 3.32 -10.23
N ILE A 39 -0.24 3.54 -8.92
CA ILE A 39 -0.83 2.65 -7.92
C ILE A 39 -2.35 2.70 -7.97
N ARG A 40 -2.93 3.90 -8.14
CA ARG A 40 -4.38 4.09 -8.27
C ARG A 40 -4.93 3.43 -9.53
N ASP A 41 -4.26 3.61 -10.66
CA ASP A 41 -4.63 3.01 -11.94
C ASP A 41 -4.56 1.48 -11.87
N TRP A 42 -3.47 0.94 -11.32
CA TRP A 42 -3.32 -0.50 -11.09
C TRP A 42 -4.45 -1.08 -10.21
N TYR A 43 -4.79 -0.40 -9.11
CA TYR A 43 -5.86 -0.86 -8.24
C TYR A 43 -7.23 -0.80 -8.91
N TYR A 44 -7.48 0.25 -9.71
CA TYR A 44 -8.68 0.36 -10.53
C TYR A 44 -8.78 -0.78 -11.56
N GLN A 45 -7.67 -1.13 -12.21
CA GLN A 45 -7.60 -2.27 -13.13
C GLN A 45 -7.85 -3.62 -12.44
N GLN A 46 -7.37 -3.79 -11.21
CA GLN A 46 -7.59 -5.01 -10.43
C GLN A 46 -9.02 -5.12 -9.92
N ASN A 47 -9.63 -4.00 -9.53
CA ASN A 47 -10.94 -3.97 -8.89
C ASN A 47 -11.83 -2.98 -9.66
N CYS A 48 -12.41 -3.49 -10.75
CA CYS A 48 -13.22 -2.73 -11.72
C CYS A 48 -14.43 -1.99 -11.08
N ALA A 49 -14.81 -2.32 -9.85
CA ALA A 49 -15.87 -1.69 -9.07
C ALA A 49 -15.37 -0.79 -7.91
N ALA A 50 -14.06 -0.55 -7.80
CA ALA A 50 -13.47 0.15 -6.65
C ALA A 50 -13.32 1.65 -6.84
N GLU A 51 -14.03 2.26 -7.78
CA GLU A 51 -14.00 3.70 -8.01
C GLU A 51 -14.37 4.48 -6.73
N ASP A 52 -15.39 4.00 -6.01
CA ASP A 52 -15.83 4.57 -4.73
C ASP A 52 -14.74 4.45 -3.65
N GLN A 53 -14.09 3.28 -3.55
CA GLN A 53 -12.98 3.06 -2.62
C GLN A 53 -11.75 3.91 -2.99
N LEU A 54 -11.55 4.20 -4.28
CA LEU A 54 -10.46 5.06 -4.76
C LEU A 54 -10.66 6.53 -4.42
N LEU A 55 -11.90 6.98 -4.17
CA LEU A 55 -12.18 8.34 -3.71
C LEU A 55 -11.69 8.56 -2.28
N THR A 56 -11.83 7.54 -1.43
CA THR A 56 -11.41 7.56 -0.03
C THR A 56 -10.02 7.00 0.19
N ALA A 57 -9.44 6.32 -0.81
CA ALA A 57 -8.10 5.75 -0.73
C ALA A 57 -6.98 6.75 -1.07
N TYR A 58 -5.86 6.59 -0.38
CA TYR A 58 -4.62 7.33 -0.61
C TYR A 58 -3.42 6.37 -0.67
N VAL A 59 -2.40 6.76 -1.44
CA VAL A 59 -1.16 6.01 -1.51
C VAL A 59 -0.30 6.32 -0.30
N ASP A 60 0.14 5.28 0.38
CA ASP A 60 0.94 5.34 1.60
C ASP A 60 2.17 4.44 1.45
N SER A 61 3.29 4.89 2.01
CA SER A 61 4.52 4.08 2.09
C SER A 61 4.41 3.09 3.25
N LEU A 62 4.40 1.82 2.90
CA LEU A 62 4.41 0.74 3.88
C LEU A 62 5.86 0.54 4.32
N THR A 63 6.12 0.79 5.60
CA THR A 63 7.43 0.46 6.15
C THR A 63 7.57 -1.06 6.33
N GLU A 64 8.78 -1.58 6.15
CA GLU A 64 9.09 -3.00 6.42
C GLU A 64 8.64 -3.45 7.82
N LEU A 65 8.61 -2.53 8.80
CA LEU A 65 8.20 -2.76 10.18
C LEU A 65 6.72 -3.20 10.28
N GLU A 66 5.83 -2.62 9.49
CA GLU A 66 4.41 -3.01 9.46
C GLU A 66 4.21 -4.38 8.81
N ILE A 67 5.04 -4.72 7.83
CA ILE A 67 4.98 -5.98 7.09
C ILE A 67 5.58 -7.14 7.91
N LYS A 68 6.64 -6.86 8.69
CA LYS A 68 7.24 -7.84 9.63
C LYS A 68 6.34 -8.16 10.82
N SER A 69 5.45 -7.25 11.23
CA SER A 69 4.54 -7.48 12.36
C SER A 69 3.56 -8.65 12.10
N ARG A 70 3.23 -8.96 10.84
CA ARG A 70 2.40 -10.13 10.50
C ARG A 70 3.16 -11.46 10.47
N LYS A 71 4.49 -11.45 10.57
CA LYS A 71 5.33 -12.67 10.53
C LYS A 71 5.72 -13.21 11.92
N LYS A 72 5.35 -12.52 13.01
CA LYS A 72 5.73 -12.90 14.38
C LYS A 72 4.67 -13.63 15.21
N PHE A 73 3.52 -14.03 14.63
CA PHE A 73 2.50 -14.84 15.30
C PHE A 73 2.44 -16.30 14.85
N LYS A 74 3.47 -16.81 14.17
CA LYS A 74 3.68 -18.25 13.97
C LYS A 74 5.04 -18.67 14.53
N GLY A 75 5.00 -19.12 15.78
CA GLY A 75 6.09 -19.56 16.64
C GLY A 75 5.63 -19.26 18.06
N GLY A 76 4.69 -20.03 18.63
CA GLY A 76 5.05 -21.31 19.24
C GLY A 76 6.05 -21.00 20.35
N GLY A 77 5.69 -20.72 21.60
CA GLY A 77 4.62 -21.35 22.34
C GLY A 77 5.08 -22.70 22.82
N ASP A 78 6.11 -22.75 23.67
CA ASP A 78 6.37 -23.87 24.58
C ASP A 78 7.11 -23.33 25.81
N LEU A 79 6.59 -23.78 26.96
CA LEU A 79 7.07 -23.57 28.33
C LEU A 79 8.53 -24.03 28.53
#